data_AF-A0A950QCY6-F1
#
_entry.id   AF-A0A950QCY6-F1
#
_cell.length_a   1.000
_cell.length_b   1.000
_cell.length_c   1.000
_cell.angle_alpha   90.00
_cell.angle_beta   90.00
_cell.angle_gamma   90.00
#
_symmetry.space_group_name_H-M   'P 1'
#
loop_
_entity.id
_entity.type
_entity.pdbx_description
1 polymer ?
#
loop_
_entity_poly.entity_id
_entity_poly.type
_entity_poly.pdbx_seq_one_letter_code
_entity_poly.pdbx_strand_id
1 'polypeptide(L)' 'MSMGAVFRALADESRRALLDRLFERKGQTLGELCEGLQMSRQAVSKHLAILEAANLVSTRKEGRKKLHFLNP' A
#
# COMPACT_ATOMS: atom_id res chain seq x y z
N MET A 1 -17.91 -1.29 5.08
CA MET A 1 -17.13 -1.64 3.87
C MET A 1 -17.70 -2.91 3.29
N SER A 2 -17.86 -3.04 1.96
CA SER A 2 -18.34 -4.29 1.39
C SER A 2 -17.18 -5.28 1.24
N MET A 3 -17.43 -6.55 1.56
CA MET A 3 -16.44 -7.62 1.41
C MET A 3 -15.88 -7.70 -0.02
N GLY A 4 -16.70 -7.37 -1.02
CA GLY A 4 -16.27 -7.30 -2.42
C GLY A 4 -15.18 -6.26 -2.71
N ALA A 5 -15.09 -5.17 -1.95
CA ALA A 5 -14.01 -4.18 -2.12
C ALA A 5 -12.65 -4.74 -1.69
N VAL A 6 -12.63 -5.47 -0.58
CA VAL A 6 -11.41 -6.16 -0.08
C VAL A 6 -10.95 -7.21 -1.09
N PHE A 7 -11.83 -8.08 -1.56
CA PHE A 7 -11.46 -9.10 -2.53
C PHE A 7 -10.96 -8.51 -3.85
N ARG A 8 -11.59 -7.46 -4.37
CA ARG A 8 -11.08 -6.74 -5.56
C ARG A 8 -9.72 -6.11 -5.32
N ALA A 9 -9.48 -5.57 -4.13
CA ALA A 9 -8.17 -5.02 -3.78
C ALA A 9 -7.10 -6.12 -3.70
N LEU A 10 -7.42 -7.30 -3.20
CA LEU A 10 -6.46 -8.41 -3.08
C LEU A 10 -6.24 -9.21 -4.38
N ALA A 11 -7.13 -9.10 -5.36
CA ALA A 11 -7.06 -9.87 -6.61
C ALA A 11 -5.85 -9.52 -7.52
N ASP A 12 -5.11 -8.47 -7.21
CA ASP A 12 -3.97 -7.99 -8.00
C ASP A 12 -2.66 -8.28 -7.29
N GLU A 13 -1.70 -8.83 -8.03
CA GLU A 13 -0.41 -9.26 -7.50
C GLU A 13 0.44 -8.09 -7.00
N SER A 14 0.46 -6.96 -7.73
CA SER A 14 1.20 -5.76 -7.32
C SER A 14 0.70 -5.20 -5.99
N ARG A 15 -0.62 -5.22 -5.77
CA ARG A 15 -1.21 -4.83 -4.49
C ARG A 15 -0.83 -5.77 -3.36
N ARG A 16 -0.85 -7.10 -3.59
CA ARG A 16 -0.39 -8.08 -2.59
C ARG A 16 1.10 -7.90 -2.27
N ALA A 17 1.95 -7.71 -3.27
CA ALA A 17 3.38 -7.45 -3.05
C ALA A 17 3.64 -6.19 -2.20
N LEU A 18 2.83 -5.12 -2.36
CA LEU A 18 2.92 -3.95 -1.48
C LEU A 18 2.49 -4.24 -0.04
N LEU A 19 1.46 -5.07 0.15
CA LEU A 19 1.04 -5.52 1.48
C LEU A 19 2.12 -6.39 2.14
N ASP A 20 2.73 -7.31 1.38
CA ASP A 20 3.83 -8.17 1.85
C ASP A 20 5.03 -7.32 2.29
N ARG A 21 5.42 -6.31 1.50
CA ARG A 21 6.47 -5.38 1.91
C ARG A 21 6.13 -4.61 3.19
N LEU A 22 4.87 -4.18 3.35
CA LEU A 22 4.42 -3.48 4.56
C LEU A 22 4.32 -4.41 5.76
N PHE A 23 4.06 -5.71 5.54
CA PHE A 23 4.12 -6.74 6.55
C PHE A 23 5.56 -6.95 7.05
N GLU A 24 6.50 -7.11 6.11
CA GLU A 24 7.94 -7.26 6.40
C GLU A 24 8.51 -6.04 7.12
N ARG A 25 8.17 -4.83 6.64
CA ARG A 25 8.61 -3.57 7.25
C ARG A 25 7.47 -2.55 7.27
N LYS A 26 7.02 -2.21 8.46
CA LYS A 26 6.00 -1.19 8.69
C LYS A 26 6.58 0.22 8.51
N GLY A 27 5.73 1.19 8.18
CA GLY A 27 6.09 2.61 8.20
C GLY A 27 7.03 3.01 7.06
N GLN A 28 6.72 2.58 5.84
CA GLN A 28 7.52 2.91 4.65
C GLN A 28 6.97 4.12 3.91
N THR A 29 7.86 4.94 3.36
CA THR A 29 7.50 6.00 2.42
C THR A 29 7.11 5.44 1.05
N LEU A 30 6.47 6.26 0.23
CA LEU A 30 6.21 5.90 -1.17
C LEU A 30 7.50 5.55 -1.93
N GLY A 31 8.60 6.26 -1.66
CA GLY A 31 9.89 5.99 -2.31
C GLY A 31 10.41 4.59 -1.98
N GLU A 32 10.46 4.27 -0.69
CA GLU A 32 10.89 2.94 -0.20
C GLU A 32 10.00 1.79 -0.71
N LEU A 33 8.69 2.04 -0.85
CA LEU A 33 7.78 1.06 -1.45
C LEU A 33 8.00 0.88 -2.95
N CYS A 34 8.58 1.85 -3.65
CA CYS A 34 8.93 1.70 -5.06
C CYS A 34 10.24 0.93 -5.27
N GLU A 35 11.12 0.87 -4.27
CA GLU A 35 12.46 0.28 -4.42
C GLU A 35 12.40 -1.21 -4.78
N GLY A 36 13.00 -1.57 -5.92
CA GLY A 36 13.06 -2.96 -6.37
C GLY A 36 11.76 -3.50 -6.98
N LEU A 37 10.72 -2.67 -7.13
CA LEU A 37 9.52 -3.05 -7.88
C LEU A 37 9.65 -2.67 -9.36
N GLN A 38 9.19 -3.55 -10.26
CA GLN A 38 9.10 -3.28 -11.70
C GLN A 38 7.86 -2.46 -12.06
N MET A 39 7.55 -1.42 -11.28
CA MET A 39 6.40 -0.55 -11.53
C MET A 39 6.75 0.91 -11.27
N SER A 40 6.07 1.80 -11.99
CA SER A 40 6.28 3.24 -11.83
C SER A 40 5.78 3.72 -10.46
N ARG A 41 6.35 4.83 -9.97
CA ARG A 41 5.90 5.47 -8.73
C ARG A 41 4.41 5.85 -8.78
N GLN A 42 3.90 6.21 -9.95
CA GLN A 42 2.48 6.49 -10.18
C GLN A 42 1.63 5.23 -10.01
N ALA A 43 2.09 4.08 -10.52
CA ALA A 43 1.40 2.81 -10.33
C ALA A 43 1.35 2.42 -8.85
N VAL A 44 2.47 2.53 -8.11
CA VAL A 44 2.50 2.30 -6.66
C VAL A 44 1.51 3.23 -5.94
N SER A 45 1.52 4.52 -6.26
CA SER A 45 0.59 5.49 -5.65
C SER A 45 -0.87 5.12 -5.90
N LYS A 46 -1.22 4.67 -7.13
CA LYS A 46 -2.57 4.24 -7.47
C LYS A 46 -2.96 2.98 -6.68
N HIS A 47 -2.06 2.01 -6.57
CA HIS A 47 -2.28 0.78 -5.82
C HIS A 47 -2.49 1.07 -4.32
N LEU A 48 -1.68 1.92 -3.72
CA LEU A 48 -1.83 2.33 -2.31
C LEU A 48 -3.17 3.03 -2.07
N ALA A 49 -3.63 3.88 -2.99
CA ALA A 49 -4.94 4.52 -2.87
C ALA A 49 -6.10 3.50 -2.89
N ILE A 50 -6.02 2.46 -3.73
CA ILE A 50 -7.00 1.37 -3.76
C ILE A 50 -6.98 0.58 -2.44
N LEU A 51 -5.79 0.28 -1.92
CA LEU A 51 -5.63 -0.42 -0.64
C LEU A 51 -6.12 0.41 0.54
N GLU A 52 -5.89 1.72 0.56
CA GLU A 52 -6.38 2.67 1.57
C GLU A 52 -7.91 2.78 1.50
N ALA A 53 -8.50 2.83 0.29
CA ALA A 53 -9.95 2.81 0.10
C ALA A 53 -10.59 1.48 0.54
N ALA A 54 -9.86 0.37 0.43
CA ALA A 54 -10.23 -0.93 0.98
C ALA A 54 -9.86 -1.09 2.47
N ASN A 55 -9.35 -0.04 3.12
CA ASN A 55 -8.94 -0.02 4.53
C ASN A 55 -7.90 -1.11 4.89
N LEU A 56 -7.11 -1.56 3.91
CA LEU A 56 -6.02 -2.53 4.11
C LEU A 56 -4.69 -1.83 4.45
N VAL A 57 -4.58 -0.55 4.04
CA VAL A 57 -3.42 0.30 4.32
C VAL A 57 -3.91 1.57 5.00
N SER A 58 -3.19 2.00 6.04
CA SER A 58 -3.36 3.30 6.67
C SER A 58 -2.10 4.14 6.50
N THR A 59 -2.24 5.46 6.65
CA THR A 59 -1.13 6.39 6.45
C THR A 59 -0.95 7.33 7.63
N ARG A 60 0.30 7.64 7.96
CA ARG A 60 0.67 8.58 9.03
C ARG A 60 1.69 9.57 8.51
N LYS A 61 1.53 10.85 8.86
CA LYS A 61 2.52 11.88 8.57
C LYS A 61 3.53 11.97 9.71
N GLU A 62 4.81 11.95 9.37
CA GLU A 62 5.92 12.12 10.32
C GLU A 62 6.89 13.16 9.75
N GLY A 63 6.82 14.39 10.28
CA GLY A 63 7.48 15.55 9.70
C GLY A 63 7.03 15.80 8.26
N ARG A 64 7.97 15.67 7.30
CA ARG A 64 7.70 15.80 5.85
C ARG A 64 7.37 14.47 5.16
N LYS A 65 7.49 13.34 5.86
CA LYS A 65 7.27 12.00 5.29
C LYS A 65 5.82 11.56 5.46
N LYS A 66 5.26 10.93 4.42
CA LYS A 66 4.02 10.14 4.51
C LYS A 66 4.42 8.67 4.59
N LEU A 67 4.14 8.04 5.71
CA LEU A 67 4.44 6.64 6.00
C LEU A 67 3.18 5.79 5.84
N HIS A 68 3.35 4.57 5.33
CA HIS A 68 2.27 3.62 5.07
C HIS A 68 2.40 2.42 6.00
N PHE A 69 1.26 1.88 6.44
CA PHE A 69 1.16 0.79 7.39
C PHE A 69 0.04 -0.16 6.95
N LEU A 70 0.16 -1.45 7.28
CA LEU A 70 -1.00 -2.32 7.26
C LEU A 70 -2.02 -1.85 8.30
N ASN A 71 -3.28 -1.93 7.94
CA ASN A 71 -4.36 -1.71 8.88
C ASN A 71 -4.68 -3.04 9.59
N PRO A 72 -4.65 -3.09 10.94
CA PRO A 72 -5.01 -4.28 11.71
C PRO A 72 -6.50 -4.61 11.65
#